data_AF-A0A4R1Q3A3-F1
#
_entry.id   AF-A0A4R1Q3A3-F1
#
_cell.length_a   1.000
_cell.length_b   1.000
_cell.length_c   1.000
_cell.angle_alpha   90.00
_cell.angle_beta   90.00
_cell.angle_gamma   90.00
#
_symmetry.space_group_name_H-M   'P 1'
#
loop_
_entity.id
_entity.type
_entity.pdbx_description
1 polymer ?
#
loop_
_entity_poly.entity_id
_entity_poly.type
_entity_poly.pdbx_seq_one_letter_code
_entity_poly.pdbx_strand_id
1 'polypeptide(L)'
;MMTKQKVEGQEKVSKAKRKKPGNTRNTRKKPADKVAADTPVDVMKSNEWVPHAKQIAIARLLVNPENRGTKEQKAKDAGITYKTLWVWMQDPNFVAYLNSLINQYTDAETAEVWKALIRKAKMGDVSAIKLFFEMKGMYKEQKKVEHTGEGGGPIDTELRIVIDYGDGGDDG
;
A
#
# COMPACT_ATOMS: atom_id res chain seq x y z
N MET A 1 66.75 -37.76 -36.99
CA MET A 1 66.52 -36.30 -36.98
C MET A 1 65.76 -35.99 -35.69
N MET A 2 66.43 -35.53 -34.61
CA MET A 2 66.79 -34.12 -34.31
C MET A 2 65.53 -33.23 -34.22
N THR A 3 65.21 -32.44 -33.19
CA THR A 3 65.77 -32.08 -31.87
C THR A 3 64.79 -31.08 -31.22
N LYS A 4 64.66 -31.08 -29.88
CA LYS A 4 64.48 -29.93 -28.92
C LYS A 4 63.35 -28.90 -29.20
N GLN A 5 62.54 -28.46 -28.22
CA GLN A 5 62.96 -27.62 -27.08
C GLN A 5 61.89 -27.56 -25.97
N LYS A 6 62.41 -27.47 -24.74
CA LYS A 6 61.76 -27.16 -23.45
C LYS A 6 62.21 -25.74 -23.04
N VAL A 7 61.30 -24.90 -22.53
CA VAL A 7 61.56 -23.76 -21.61
C VAL A 7 60.17 -23.45 -20.99
N GLU A 8 59.81 -23.61 -19.71
CA GLU A 8 60.40 -23.48 -18.37
C GLU A 8 60.63 -22.04 -17.89
N GLY A 9 60.04 -21.68 -16.73
CA GLY A 9 60.22 -20.42 -15.99
C GLY A 9 58.96 -19.54 -15.98
N GLN A 10 58.12 -19.53 -14.93
CA GLN A 10 58.30 -18.90 -13.61
C GLN A 10 58.72 -17.42 -13.75
N GLU A 11 58.16 -16.41 -13.06
CA GLU A 11 57.81 -16.31 -11.65
C GLU A 11 57.25 -14.88 -11.36
N LYS A 12 56.69 -14.69 -10.16
CA LYS A 12 56.55 -13.42 -9.38
C LYS A 12 55.23 -12.66 -9.42
N VAL A 13 54.32 -13.20 -8.60
CA VAL A 13 53.63 -12.52 -7.49
C VAL A 13 54.17 -11.11 -7.15
N SER A 14 53.28 -10.12 -7.10
CA SER A 14 53.47 -8.94 -6.24
C SER A 14 52.15 -8.49 -5.63
N LYS A 15 51.94 -8.94 -4.39
CA LYS A 15 50.98 -8.36 -3.44
C LYS A 15 51.53 -7.01 -2.98
N ALA A 16 50.87 -5.91 -3.33
CA ALA A 16 51.06 -4.62 -2.67
C ALA A 16 49.89 -4.38 -1.70
N LYS A 17 50.07 -4.80 -0.44
CA LYS A 17 49.34 -4.32 0.74
C LYS A 17 50.10 -3.11 1.27
N ARG A 18 49.43 -1.96 1.48
CA ARG A 18 49.73 -0.82 2.39
C ARG A 18 49.11 0.45 1.76
N LYS A 19 48.44 1.38 2.43
CA LYS A 19 48.18 1.71 3.84
C LYS A 19 46.86 2.50 3.86
N LYS A 20 46.03 2.32 4.89
CA LYS A 20 44.99 3.29 5.26
C LYS A 20 45.65 4.52 5.88
N PRO A 21 45.30 5.76 5.48
CA PRO A 21 45.19 6.89 6.40
C PRO A 21 43.71 7.02 6.75
N GLY A 22 43.31 7.07 8.01
CA GLY A 22 43.64 8.16 8.92
C GLY A 22 42.32 8.73 9.39
N ASN A 23 41.79 8.11 10.43
CA ASN A 23 40.62 8.52 11.20
C ASN A 23 40.74 9.99 11.61
N THR A 24 39.95 10.87 11.02
CA THR A 24 39.79 12.25 11.51
C THR A 24 38.55 12.28 12.40
N ARG A 25 38.79 12.15 13.71
CA ARG A 25 37.85 12.58 14.76
C ARG A 25 37.47 14.03 14.47
N ASN A 26 36.24 14.27 14.03
CA ASN A 26 35.74 15.63 13.97
C ASN A 26 35.41 16.06 15.41
N THR A 27 36.26 16.95 15.93
CA THR A 27 36.15 17.56 17.24
C THR A 27 34.89 18.42 17.31
N ARG A 28 34.06 18.20 18.34
CA ARG A 28 33.02 19.14 18.79
C ARG A 28 33.60 20.56 18.88
N LYS A 29 33.11 21.47 18.03
CA LYS A 29 33.14 22.91 18.30
C LYS A 29 31.71 23.35 18.55
N LYS A 30 31.42 23.77 19.78
CA LYS A 30 30.23 24.55 20.14
C LYS A 30 30.61 26.02 19.96
N PRO A 31 29.94 26.81 19.11
CA PRO A 31 29.93 28.25 19.26
C PRO A 31 28.62 28.67 19.93
N ALA A 32 28.76 29.70 20.75
CA ALA A 32 27.74 30.31 21.57
C ALA A 32 26.61 30.97 20.76
N ASP A 33 25.50 31.13 21.47
CA ASP A 33 24.27 31.85 21.14
C ASP A 33 24.42 32.99 20.14
N LYS A 34 23.74 32.86 18.99
CA LYS A 34 23.27 33.99 18.17
C LYS A 34 21.88 33.66 17.63
N VAL A 35 20.93 34.51 17.99
CA VAL A 35 19.49 34.37 17.76
C VAL A 35 19.12 34.98 16.40
N ALA A 36 18.37 34.19 15.62
CA ALA A 36 17.41 34.50 14.55
C ALA A 36 17.82 35.41 13.37
N ALA A 37 18.02 34.80 12.20
CA ALA A 37 17.52 35.28 10.91
C ALA A 37 17.55 34.13 9.87
N ASP A 38 16.36 33.70 9.46
CA ASP A 38 16.01 32.98 8.22
C ASP A 38 17.05 32.01 7.63
N THR A 39 17.21 30.85 8.27
CA THR A 39 17.79 29.68 7.62
C THR A 39 16.72 29.02 6.74
N PRO A 40 16.99 28.71 5.46
CA PRO A 40 16.11 27.85 4.67
C PRO A 40 15.93 26.54 5.44
N VAL A 41 14.68 26.22 5.78
CA VAL A 41 14.34 24.93 6.36
C VAL A 41 14.80 23.89 5.35
N ASP A 42 15.88 23.17 5.67
CA ASP A 42 16.32 22.01 4.90
C ASP A 42 15.17 21.01 4.97
N VAL A 43 14.35 21.01 3.92
CA VAL A 43 13.16 20.18 3.81
C VAL A 43 13.67 18.76 3.88
N MET A 44 13.57 18.16 5.07
CA MET A 44 13.85 16.76 5.28
C MET A 44 13.06 16.01 4.21
N LYS A 45 13.78 15.44 3.23
CA LYS A 45 13.20 14.59 2.20
C LYS A 45 12.29 13.61 2.92
N SER A 46 11.00 13.61 2.59
CA SER A 46 10.03 12.70 3.19
C SER A 46 10.63 11.30 3.15
N ASN A 47 10.46 10.54 4.23
CA ASN A 47 10.90 9.15 4.34
C ASN A 47 10.02 8.21 3.48
N GLU A 48 9.57 8.74 2.34
CA GLU A 48 8.58 8.15 1.46
C GLU A 48 9.27 7.06 0.66
N TRP A 49 8.72 5.85 0.78
CA TRP A 49 9.24 4.71 0.06
C TRP A 49 9.06 4.93 -1.45
N VAL A 50 10.15 4.82 -2.20
CA VAL A 50 10.14 4.97 -3.67
C VAL A 50 10.46 3.62 -4.29
N PRO A 51 9.60 3.07 -5.18
CA PRO A 51 9.85 1.79 -5.82
C PRO A 51 11.06 1.89 -6.75
N HIS A 52 11.98 0.93 -6.65
CA HIS A 52 13.09 0.82 -7.59
C HIS A 52 12.60 0.38 -8.99
N ALA A 53 13.34 0.67 -10.05
CA ALA A 53 12.98 0.36 -11.45
C ALA A 53 12.51 -1.10 -11.67
N LYS A 54 13.16 -2.07 -11.04
CA LYS A 54 12.77 -3.50 -11.10
C LYS A 54 11.45 -3.80 -10.37
N GLN A 55 11.17 -3.11 -9.26
CA GLN A 55 9.88 -3.21 -8.55
C GLN A 55 8.77 -2.63 -9.42
N ILE A 56 9.02 -1.51 -10.11
CA ILE A 56 8.07 -0.93 -11.07
C ILE A 56 7.79 -1.91 -12.21
N ALA A 57 8.84 -2.51 -12.79
CA ALA A 57 8.70 -3.45 -13.91
C ALA A 57 7.86 -4.66 -13.54
N ILE A 58 8.17 -5.33 -12.41
CA ILE A 58 7.39 -6.49 -11.98
C ILE A 58 5.97 -6.11 -11.57
N ALA A 59 5.76 -4.96 -10.91
CA ALA A 59 4.43 -4.49 -10.54
C ALA A 59 3.54 -4.30 -11.76
N ARG A 60 4.06 -3.69 -12.84
CA ARG A 60 3.32 -3.54 -14.11
C ARG A 60 2.92 -4.88 -14.72
N LEU A 61 3.80 -5.89 -14.69
CA LEU A 61 3.49 -7.24 -15.19
C LEU A 61 2.46 -7.96 -14.32
N LEU A 62 2.46 -7.70 -13.01
CA LEU A 62 1.51 -8.31 -12.07
C LEU A 62 0.10 -7.73 -12.23
N VAL A 63 -0.03 -6.41 -12.38
CA VAL A 63 -1.35 -5.75 -12.47
C VAL A 63 -2.00 -5.85 -13.84
N ASN A 64 -1.23 -6.15 -14.91
CA ASN A 64 -1.78 -6.27 -16.25
C ASN A 64 -2.72 -7.49 -16.36
N PRO A 65 -4.04 -7.29 -16.58
CA PRO A 65 -5.03 -8.38 -16.65
C PRO A 65 -4.83 -9.30 -17.87
N GLU A 66 -4.25 -8.80 -18.96
CA GLU A 66 -3.98 -9.58 -20.16
C GLU A 66 -2.79 -10.54 -19.99
N ASN A 67 -1.93 -10.28 -18.99
CA ASN A 67 -0.79 -11.14 -18.73
C ASN A 67 -1.17 -12.33 -17.84
N ARG A 68 -1.50 -13.45 -18.48
CA ARG A 68 -1.82 -14.74 -17.85
C ARG A 68 -0.59 -15.57 -17.43
N GLY A 69 0.62 -15.04 -17.58
CA GLY A 69 1.85 -15.73 -17.20
C GLY A 69 1.94 -16.04 -15.71
N THR A 70 2.72 -17.07 -15.35
CA THR A 70 3.00 -17.38 -13.95
C THR A 70 3.86 -16.29 -13.29
N LYS A 71 3.87 -16.25 -11.94
CA LYS A 71 4.69 -15.26 -11.22
C LYS A 71 6.19 -15.45 -11.50
N GLU A 72 6.61 -16.69 -11.70
CA GLU A 72 7.96 -17.09 -12.09
C GLU A 72 8.32 -16.54 -13.47
N GLN A 73 7.41 -16.65 -14.45
CA GLN A 73 7.63 -16.09 -15.79
C GLN A 73 7.71 -14.57 -15.74
N LYS A 74 6.78 -13.91 -15.02
CA LYS A 74 6.79 -12.46 -14.84
C LYS A 74 8.06 -11.97 -14.14
N ALA A 75 8.55 -12.69 -13.14
CA ALA A 75 9.81 -12.40 -12.45
C ALA A 75 11.00 -12.47 -13.42
N LYS A 76 11.04 -13.51 -14.25
CA LYS A 76 12.06 -13.67 -15.29
C LYS A 76 12.01 -12.51 -16.29
N ASP A 77 10.82 -12.14 -16.75
CA ASP A 77 10.61 -11.03 -17.70
C ASP A 77 11.03 -9.67 -17.10
N ALA A 78 10.84 -9.48 -15.79
CA ALA A 78 11.31 -8.31 -15.05
C ALA A 78 12.81 -8.35 -14.66
N GLY A 79 13.54 -9.42 -15.02
CA GLY A 79 14.96 -9.57 -14.70
C GLY A 79 15.25 -9.71 -13.20
N ILE A 80 14.36 -10.38 -12.47
CA ILE A 80 14.51 -10.74 -11.06
C ILE A 80 14.34 -12.24 -10.84
N THR A 81 14.87 -12.73 -9.71
CA THR A 81 14.61 -14.11 -9.30
C THR A 81 13.22 -14.24 -8.69
N TYR A 82 12.62 -15.42 -8.77
CA TYR A 82 11.33 -15.67 -8.10
C TYR A 82 11.41 -15.45 -6.58
N LYS A 83 12.54 -15.79 -5.96
CA LYS A 83 12.79 -15.53 -4.53
C LYS A 83 12.76 -14.04 -4.21
N THR A 84 13.33 -13.19 -5.06
CA THR A 84 13.29 -11.73 -4.90
C THR A 84 11.87 -11.21 -4.94
N LEU A 85 11.06 -11.69 -5.91
CA LEU A 85 9.64 -11.35 -5.96
C LEU A 85 8.91 -11.78 -4.70
N TRP A 86 9.14 -13.00 -4.22
CA TRP A 86 8.52 -13.49 -2.99
C TRP A 86 8.83 -12.60 -1.79
N VAL A 87 10.08 -12.15 -1.61
CA VAL A 87 10.47 -11.22 -0.55
C VAL A 87 9.74 -9.88 -0.69
N TRP A 88 9.65 -9.32 -1.90
CA TRP A 88 8.94 -8.06 -2.12
C TRP A 88 7.43 -8.17 -1.87
N MET A 89 6.82 -9.32 -2.16
CA MET A 89 5.41 -9.56 -1.83
C MET A 89 5.12 -9.59 -0.32
N GLN A 90 6.16 -9.69 0.52
CA GLN A 90 6.05 -9.58 1.99
C GLN A 90 6.36 -8.17 2.51
N ASP A 91 6.90 -7.27 1.68
CA ASP A 91 7.17 -5.87 2.05
C ASP A 91 5.88 -5.06 1.96
N PRO A 92 5.37 -4.52 3.08
CA PRO A 92 4.13 -3.75 3.09
C PRO A 92 4.15 -2.56 2.13
N ASN A 93 5.31 -1.92 1.92
CA ASN A 93 5.41 -0.76 1.04
C ASN A 93 5.24 -1.16 -0.43
N PHE A 94 5.84 -2.27 -0.84
CA PHE A 94 5.68 -2.79 -2.19
C PHE A 94 4.24 -3.27 -2.45
N VAL A 95 3.62 -3.93 -1.48
CA VAL A 95 2.21 -4.34 -1.58
C VAL A 95 1.28 -3.14 -1.66
N ALA A 96 1.51 -2.10 -0.86
CA ALA A 96 0.74 -0.86 -0.93
C ALA A 96 0.84 -0.20 -2.31
N TYR A 97 2.04 -0.14 -2.88
CA TYR A 97 2.26 0.35 -4.25
C TYR A 97 1.58 -0.52 -5.31
N LEU A 98 1.61 -1.85 -5.16
CA LEU A 98 0.91 -2.75 -6.08
C LEU A 98 -0.61 -2.51 -6.04
N ASN A 99 -1.18 -2.35 -4.85
CA ASN A 99 -2.60 -2.07 -4.67
C ASN A 99 -3.01 -0.72 -5.25
N SER A 100 -2.15 0.31 -5.13
CA SER A 100 -2.45 1.62 -5.73
C SER A 100 -2.49 1.53 -7.26
N LEU A 101 -1.64 0.72 -7.88
CA LEU A 101 -1.70 0.43 -9.31
C LEU A 101 -2.96 -0.35 -9.68
N ILE A 102 -3.33 -1.38 -8.91
CA ILE A 102 -4.57 -2.14 -9.16
C ILE A 102 -5.78 -1.20 -9.15
N ASN A 103 -5.87 -0.31 -8.16
CA ASN A 103 -6.96 0.65 -8.05
C ASN A 103 -7.06 1.53 -9.31
N GLN A 104 -5.93 2.03 -9.82
CA GLN A 104 -5.93 2.83 -11.06
C GLN A 104 -6.47 2.05 -12.27
N TYR A 105 -6.13 0.76 -12.39
CA TYR A 105 -6.69 -0.09 -13.45
C TYR A 105 -8.19 -0.35 -13.24
N THR A 106 -8.62 -0.65 -12.02
CA THR A 106 -10.04 -0.91 -11.75
C THR A 106 -10.92 0.33 -11.90
N ASP A 107 -10.39 1.50 -11.59
CA ASP A 107 -11.08 2.78 -11.80
C ASP A 107 -11.34 3.02 -13.30
N ALA A 108 -10.37 2.68 -14.16
CA ALA A 108 -10.54 2.76 -15.61
C ALA A 108 -11.62 1.80 -16.14
N GLU A 109 -11.69 0.59 -15.59
CA GLU A 109 -12.68 -0.43 -15.96
C GLU A 109 -14.07 -0.19 -15.36
N THR A 110 -14.20 0.73 -14.40
CA THR A 110 -15.47 1.00 -13.71
C THR A 110 -16.59 1.34 -14.70
N ALA A 111 -16.29 2.08 -15.76
CA ALA A 111 -17.26 2.42 -16.81
C ALA A 111 -17.80 1.17 -17.54
N GLU A 112 -16.96 0.18 -17.82
CA GLU A 112 -17.37 -1.07 -18.46
C GLU A 112 -18.22 -1.93 -17.53
N VAL A 113 -17.89 -1.95 -16.23
CA VAL A 113 -18.72 -2.61 -15.20
C VAL A 113 -20.12 -2.00 -15.15
N TRP A 114 -20.23 -0.66 -15.19
CA TRP A 114 -21.53 0.02 -15.27
C TRP A 114 -22.31 -0.35 -16.54
N LYS A 115 -21.65 -0.38 -17.71
CA LYS A 115 -22.30 -0.79 -18.96
C LYS A 115 -22.81 -2.22 -18.89
N ALA A 116 -22.02 -3.14 -18.36
CA ALA A 116 -22.40 -4.54 -18.19
C ALA A 116 -23.59 -4.69 -17.24
N LEU A 117 -23.58 -3.96 -16.11
CA LEU A 117 -24.69 -3.93 -15.16
C LEU A 117 -25.99 -3.42 -15.81
N ILE A 118 -25.93 -2.28 -16.51
CA ILE A 118 -27.08 -1.70 -17.21
C ILE A 118 -27.61 -2.66 -18.27
N ARG A 119 -26.73 -3.34 -19.02
CA ARG A 119 -27.12 -4.33 -20.02
C ARG A 119 -27.89 -5.48 -19.38
N LYS A 120 -27.39 -6.05 -18.28
CA LYS A 120 -28.11 -7.11 -17.55
C LYS A 120 -29.45 -6.64 -16.99
N ALA A 121 -29.50 -5.45 -16.42
CA ALA A 121 -30.74 -4.87 -15.91
C ALA A 121 -31.79 -4.70 -17.03
N LYS A 122 -31.38 -4.22 -18.21
CA LYS A 122 -32.25 -4.12 -19.40
C LYS A 122 -32.76 -5.47 -19.90
N MET A 123 -32.02 -6.56 -19.66
CA MET A 123 -32.45 -7.92 -20.00
C MET A 123 -33.41 -8.52 -18.97
N GLY A 124 -33.75 -7.81 -17.89
CA GLY A 124 -34.69 -8.26 -16.87
C GLY A 124 -34.06 -9.06 -15.73
N ASP A 125 -32.73 -9.04 -15.58
CA ASP A 125 -32.06 -9.65 -14.42
C ASP A 125 -32.41 -8.85 -13.16
N VAL A 126 -33.30 -9.42 -12.33
CA VAL A 126 -33.83 -8.78 -11.12
C VAL A 126 -32.72 -8.44 -10.11
N SER A 127 -31.66 -9.26 -10.06
CA SER A 127 -30.53 -9.01 -9.15
C SER A 127 -29.73 -7.79 -9.61
N ALA A 128 -29.49 -7.67 -10.93
CA ALA A 128 -28.84 -6.50 -11.52
C ALA A 128 -29.67 -5.23 -11.35
N ILE A 129 -30.99 -5.33 -11.49
CA ILE A 129 -31.93 -4.22 -11.26
C ILE A 129 -31.90 -3.77 -9.79
N LYS A 130 -31.96 -4.71 -8.84
CA LYS A 130 -31.86 -4.42 -7.39
C LYS A 130 -30.55 -3.71 -7.07
N LEU A 131 -29.42 -4.26 -7.53
CA LEU A 131 -28.09 -3.66 -7.34
C LEU A 131 -28.00 -2.24 -7.93
N PHE A 132 -28.57 -2.00 -9.12
CA PHE A 132 -28.60 -0.67 -9.72
C PHE A 132 -29.38 0.35 -8.86
N PHE A 133 -30.55 -0.04 -8.33
CA PHE A 133 -31.34 0.83 -7.47
C PHE A 133 -30.69 1.05 -6.10
N GLU A 134 -30.02 0.04 -5.53
CA GLU A 134 -29.22 0.15 -4.31
C GLU A 134 -28.09 1.16 -4.48
N MET A 135 -27.30 1.04 -5.55
CA MET A 135 -26.18 1.94 -5.84
C MET A 135 -26.63 3.38 -6.08
N LYS A 136 -27.84 3.60 -6.63
CA LYS A 136 -28.44 4.93 -6.79
C LYS A 136 -29.11 5.47 -5.53
N GLY A 137 -29.11 4.72 -4.42
CA GLY A 137 -29.77 5.08 -3.18
C GLY A 137 -31.30 5.07 -3.23
N MET A 138 -31.87 4.52 -4.30
CA MET A 138 -33.32 4.42 -4.53
C MET A 138 -33.94 3.21 -3.83
N TYR A 139 -33.13 2.23 -3.45
CA TYR A 139 -33.53 1.09 -2.65
C TYR A 139 -32.59 0.95 -1.47
N LYS A 140 -33.15 0.85 -0.26
CA LYS A 140 -32.40 0.50 0.95
C LYS A 140 -32.98 -0.80 1.47
N GLU A 141 -32.15 -1.81 1.60
CA GLU A 141 -32.58 -3.05 2.24
C GLU A 141 -32.93 -2.75 3.70
N GLN A 142 -34.20 -2.96 4.05
CA GLN A 142 -34.69 -2.81 5.41
C GLN A 142 -34.07 -3.92 6.25
N LYS A 143 -33.00 -3.61 6.98
CA LYS A 143 -32.50 -4.51 8.02
C LYS A 143 -33.43 -4.42 9.23
N LYS A 144 -34.08 -5.53 9.57
CA LYS A 144 -34.75 -5.66 10.86
C LYS A 144 -33.67 -5.66 11.94
N VAL A 145 -33.44 -4.50 12.56
CA VAL A 145 -32.56 -4.40 13.72
C VAL A 145 -33.39 -4.84 14.92
N GLU A 146 -33.15 -6.06 15.39
CA GLU A 146 -33.68 -6.52 16.65
C GLU A 146 -32.77 -5.96 17.75
N HIS A 147 -33.29 -5.01 18.52
CA HIS A 147 -32.62 -4.55 19.74
C HIS A 147 -32.92 -5.57 20.83
N THR A 148 -31.93 -6.39 21.17
CA THR A 148 -31.98 -7.26 22.35
C THR A 148 -31.08 -6.70 23.43
N GLY A 149 -31.47 -6.89 24.70
CA GLY A 149 -30.63 -6.64 25.86
C GLY A 149 -29.42 -7.57 25.90
N GLU A 150 -28.55 -7.37 26.88
CA GLU A 150 -27.35 -8.19 27.09
C GLU A 150 -27.73 -9.68 27.17
N GLY A 151 -27.04 -10.53 26.40
CA GLY A 151 -27.34 -11.96 26.32
C GLY A 151 -28.60 -12.35 25.51
N GLY A 152 -29.18 -11.44 24.72
CA GLY A 152 -30.40 -11.72 23.95
C GLY A 152 -31.68 -11.58 24.76
N GLY A 153 -31.59 -11.05 25.99
CA GLY A 153 -32.72 -10.81 26.86
C GLY A 153 -33.57 -9.61 26.45
N PRO A 154 -34.70 -9.37 27.13
CA PRO A 154 -35.47 -8.14 27.01
C PRO A 154 -34.59 -6.91 27.29
N ILE A 155 -34.89 -5.77 26.65
CA ILE A 155 -34.26 -4.50 26.99
C ILE A 155 -34.88 -4.02 28.30
N ASP A 156 -34.11 -3.99 29.38
CA ASP A 156 -34.52 -3.30 30.60
C ASP A 156 -34.60 -1.80 30.32
N THR A 157 -35.83 -1.28 30.36
CA THR A 157 -36.09 0.14 30.11
C THR A 157 -36.53 0.77 31.43
N GLU A 158 -35.64 1.55 32.06
CA GLU A 158 -36.00 2.34 33.23
C GLU A 158 -36.73 3.62 32.79
N LEU A 159 -38.05 3.65 33.01
CA LEU A 159 -38.87 4.81 32.68
C LEU A 159 -38.69 5.89 33.74
N ARG A 160 -37.83 6.89 33.50
CA ARG A 160 -37.73 8.07 34.37
C ARG A 160 -38.79 9.09 33.99
N ILE A 161 -39.93 9.04 34.67
CA ILE A 161 -40.97 10.08 34.55
C ILE A 161 -40.47 11.32 35.28
N VAL A 162 -40.08 12.35 34.52
CA VAL A 162 -39.86 13.69 35.06
C VAL A 162 -41.23 14.36 35.13
N ILE A 163 -41.84 14.35 36.31
CA ILE A 163 -43.05 15.15 36.55
C ILE A 163 -42.57 16.55 36.92
N ASP A 164 -42.65 17.46 35.94
CA ASP A 164 -42.49 18.88 36.19
C ASP A 164 -43.80 19.38 36.81
N TYR A 165 -43.81 19.52 38.14
CA TYR A 165 -44.88 20.23 38.83
C TYR A 165 -44.66 21.71 38.56
N GLY A 166 -45.23 22.21 37.45
CA GLY A 166 -45.28 23.63 37.15
C GLY A 166 -45.79 24.37 38.38
N ASP A 167 -44.98 25.33 38.84
CA ASP A 167 -45.25 26.25 39.94
C ASP A 167 -46.59 26.96 39.68
N GLY A 168 -47.66 26.40 40.24
CA GLY A 168 -48.98 26.99 40.26
C GLY A 168 -48.96 28.16 41.23
N GLY A 169 -48.44 29.30 40.77
CA GLY A 169 -48.68 30.58 41.39
C GLY A 169 -50.19 30.81 41.40
N ASP A 170 -50.78 30.66 42.58
CA ASP A 170 -52.16 31.02 42.90
C ASP A 170 -52.20 32.55 43.10
N ASP A 171 -52.50 33.26 42.03
CA ASP A 171 -52.84 34.67 42.03
C ASP A 171 -54.35 34.86 42.22
N GLY A 172 -54.76 35.07 43.48
CA GLY A 172 -56.13 35.44 43.85
C GLY A 172 -56.36 35.67 45.33
#